data_AF-C0PDW8-F1
#
_entry.id   AF-C0PDW8-F1
#
_cell.length_a   1.000
_cell.length_b   1.000
_cell.length_c   1.000
_cell.angle_alpha   90.00
_cell.angle_beta   90.00
_cell.angle_gamma   90.00
#
_symmetry.space_group_name_H-M   'P 1'
#
loop_
_entity.id
_entity.type
_entity.pdbx_description
1 polymer ?
#
loop_
_entity_poly.entity_id
_entity_poly.type
_entity_poly.pdbx_seq_one_letter_code
_entity_poly.pdbx_strand_id
1 'polypeptide(L)'
;MRILEQGASNLQGGGEGSAEAVGLLMLAMSTLLYRSGRRQDAVEKLKATQQVAPSAVFRVAAWEALMGLHMEAGQEMSYLISPNDSVDLSIKYDSKWSDQDHLKFRVNAVRGLVTLLNGETESAAQLFDGWCRDFSRGENQTENAAVSYGEYLHCVGDFQMAAQVYEKILEAFCMDDMSGNLLAAGNMVPEEASLGATCSYGQLLSHSGKFAEAEDYLTRALQKAEEQFGANHPKVGIILTCVARMYKLKAKSEGSTSIMVQEGLYRKALEVLKAPAINSEGTSKQVDWRDIISLARGEYAELLLIQSNRKAEGERMKQWAEDAWRNRRLTLAQALEFSEPSKPTVVVDTRIGRVV
;
A
#
# COMPACT_ATOMS: atom_id res chain seq x y z
N MET A 1 0.13 7.46 -24.18
CA MET A 1 1.44 8.14 -23.99
C MET A 1 1.62 9.31 -24.97
N ARG A 2 1.85 9.06 -26.27
CA ARG A 2 2.11 10.12 -27.28
C ARG A 2 1.11 11.28 -27.30
N ILE A 3 -0.18 11.00 -27.11
CA ILE A 3 -1.23 12.04 -27.05
C ILE A 3 -1.02 12.98 -25.85
N LEU A 4 -0.69 12.42 -24.68
CA LEU A 4 -0.45 13.23 -23.48
C LEU A 4 0.84 14.05 -23.62
N GLU A 5 1.89 13.46 -24.20
CA GLU A 5 3.16 14.17 -24.46
C GLU A 5 2.95 15.35 -25.40
N GLN A 6 2.20 15.15 -26.49
CA GLN A 6 1.85 16.23 -27.42
C GLN A 6 0.99 17.30 -26.74
N GLY A 7 0.00 16.89 -25.94
CA GLY A 7 -0.84 17.82 -25.17
C GLY A 7 -0.01 18.69 -24.23
N ALA A 8 0.91 18.09 -23.48
CA ALA A 8 1.78 18.82 -22.57
C ALA A 8 2.73 19.77 -23.32
N SER A 9 3.30 19.32 -24.45
CA SER A 9 4.15 20.18 -25.30
C SER A 9 3.41 21.38 -25.87
N ASN A 10 2.14 21.22 -26.24
CA ASN A 10 1.32 22.32 -26.78
C ASN A 10 0.95 23.36 -25.73
N LEU A 11 0.97 22.98 -24.44
CA LEU A 11 0.65 23.83 -23.30
C LEU A 11 1.90 24.48 -22.68
N GLN A 12 3.11 24.07 -23.09
CA GLN A 12 4.35 24.69 -22.64
C GLN A 12 4.45 26.14 -23.17
N GLY A 13 4.62 27.10 -22.25
CA GLY A 13 4.71 28.53 -22.57
C GLY A 13 3.39 29.31 -22.47
N GLY A 14 2.29 28.67 -22.06
CA GLY A 14 1.02 29.35 -21.73
C GLY A 14 1.01 29.98 -20.33
N GLY A 15 -0.11 30.62 -19.96
CA GLY A 15 -0.34 31.21 -18.63
C GLY A 15 -0.55 30.17 -17.51
N GLU A 16 -0.94 30.61 -16.31
CA GLU A 16 -1.02 29.78 -15.09
C GLU A 16 -1.87 28.49 -15.24
N GLY A 17 -3.07 28.58 -15.82
CA GLY A 17 -3.90 27.39 -16.10
C GLY A 17 -3.27 26.39 -17.08
N SER A 18 -2.33 26.85 -17.92
CA SER A 18 -1.55 25.97 -18.81
C SER A 18 -0.54 25.15 -18.01
N ALA A 19 0.07 25.74 -16.98
CA ALA A 19 1.05 25.07 -16.13
C ALA A 19 0.40 24.01 -15.22
N GLU A 20 -0.80 24.26 -14.71
CA GLU A 20 -1.58 23.25 -13.97
C GLU A 20 -2.01 22.08 -14.85
N ALA A 21 -2.48 22.37 -16.07
CA ALA A 21 -2.83 21.34 -17.05
C ALA A 21 -1.60 20.48 -17.43
N VAL A 22 -0.41 21.09 -17.58
CA VAL A 22 0.84 20.36 -17.77
C VAL A 22 1.13 19.47 -16.56
N GLY A 23 0.98 19.96 -15.33
CA GLY A 23 1.13 19.17 -14.10
C GLY A 23 0.24 17.93 -14.07
N LEU A 24 -1.05 18.09 -14.39
CA LEU A 24 -2.02 17.01 -14.47
C LEU A 24 -1.62 15.96 -15.52
N LEU A 25 -1.23 16.41 -16.72
CA LEU A 25 -0.78 15.51 -17.78
C LEU A 25 0.48 14.75 -17.39
N MET A 26 1.40 15.37 -16.65
CA MET A 26 2.61 14.70 -16.17
C MET A 26 2.31 13.64 -15.10
N LEU A 27 1.39 13.92 -14.17
CA LEU A 27 0.89 12.91 -13.20
C LEU A 27 0.23 11.73 -13.93
N ALA A 28 -0.66 12.00 -14.87
CA ALA A 28 -1.32 10.96 -15.67
C ALA A 28 -0.31 10.12 -16.49
N MET A 29 0.69 10.77 -17.08
CA MET A 29 1.79 10.08 -17.77
C MET A 29 2.55 9.16 -16.82
N SER A 30 2.87 9.61 -15.60
CA SER A 30 3.54 8.78 -14.60
C SER A 30 2.70 7.54 -14.24
N THR A 31 1.40 7.72 -14.00
CA THR A 31 0.49 6.59 -13.71
C THR A 31 0.45 5.57 -14.86
N LEU A 32 0.39 6.03 -16.12
CA LEU A 32 0.42 5.14 -17.27
C LEU A 32 1.76 4.41 -17.41
N LEU A 33 2.88 5.09 -17.16
CA LEU A 33 4.21 4.49 -17.17
C LEU A 33 4.31 3.41 -16.08
N TYR A 34 3.85 3.71 -14.86
CA TYR A 34 3.79 2.77 -13.75
C TYR A 34 2.95 1.52 -14.11
N ARG A 35 1.71 1.71 -14.60
CA ARG A 35 0.82 0.61 -15.02
C ARG A 35 1.40 -0.23 -16.16
N SER A 36 2.26 0.34 -17.00
CA SER A 36 2.97 -0.38 -18.06
C SER A 36 4.21 -1.15 -17.59
N GLY A 37 4.54 -1.11 -16.29
CA GLY A 37 5.74 -1.72 -15.70
C GLY A 37 7.01 -0.88 -15.84
N ARG A 38 6.94 0.30 -16.45
CA ARG A 38 8.07 1.23 -16.66
C ARG A 38 8.28 2.12 -15.42
N ARG A 39 8.57 1.49 -14.28
CA ARG A 39 8.66 2.18 -12.97
C ARG A 39 9.69 3.31 -12.92
N GLN A 40 10.87 3.10 -13.51
CA GLN A 40 11.94 4.11 -13.50
C GLN A 40 11.51 5.37 -14.27
N ASP A 41 10.90 5.20 -15.44
CA ASP A 41 10.40 6.33 -16.24
C ASP A 41 9.25 7.05 -15.51
N ALA A 42 8.40 6.32 -14.78
CA ALA A 42 7.37 6.91 -13.93
C ALA A 42 7.97 7.79 -12.82
N VAL A 43 9.03 7.31 -12.16
CA VAL A 43 9.80 8.05 -11.14
C VAL A 43 10.42 9.32 -11.72
N GLU A 44 11.07 9.23 -12.88
CA GLU A 44 11.65 10.40 -13.56
C GLU A 44 10.57 11.43 -13.91
N LYS A 45 9.40 10.96 -14.36
CA LYS A 45 8.27 11.83 -14.66
C LYS A 45 7.77 12.57 -13.40
N LEU A 46 7.68 11.89 -12.25
CA LEU A 46 7.25 12.48 -10.98
C LEU A 46 8.25 13.54 -10.49
N LYS A 47 9.55 13.24 -10.55
CA LYS A 47 10.61 14.21 -10.20
C LYS A 47 10.53 15.46 -11.08
N ALA A 48 10.30 15.30 -12.37
CA ALA A 48 10.09 16.43 -13.27
C ALA A 48 8.81 17.22 -12.91
N THR A 49 7.72 16.56 -12.54
CA THR A 49 6.48 17.23 -12.10
C THR A 49 6.73 18.10 -10.87
N GLN A 50 7.48 17.63 -9.88
CA GLN A 50 7.79 18.40 -8.67
C GLN A 50 8.56 19.69 -8.96
N GLN A 51 9.43 19.67 -9.98
CA GLN A 51 10.24 20.83 -10.37
C GLN A 51 9.46 21.87 -11.17
N VAL A 52 8.52 21.42 -12.00
CA VAL A 52 7.81 22.28 -12.97
C VAL A 52 6.44 22.75 -12.44
N ALA A 53 5.81 22.01 -11.54
CA ALA A 53 4.45 22.31 -11.11
C ALA A 53 4.36 23.59 -10.25
N PRO A 54 3.49 24.56 -10.64
CA PRO A 54 3.39 25.84 -9.96
C PRO A 54 2.69 25.75 -8.60
N SER A 55 1.69 24.88 -8.47
CA SER A 55 0.87 24.71 -7.27
C SER A 55 1.36 23.57 -6.37
N ALA A 56 1.25 23.76 -5.05
CA ALA A 56 1.66 22.81 -4.03
C ALA A 56 0.90 21.47 -4.12
N VAL A 57 -0.36 21.48 -4.56
CA VAL A 57 -1.18 20.25 -4.64
C VAL A 57 -0.58 19.24 -5.62
N PHE A 58 -0.10 19.70 -6.78
CA PHE A 58 0.58 18.86 -7.77
C PHE A 58 1.94 18.37 -7.28
N ARG A 59 2.70 19.22 -6.57
CA ARG A 59 4.00 18.83 -5.99
C ARG A 59 3.84 17.78 -4.91
N VAL A 60 2.82 17.90 -4.06
CA VAL A 60 2.47 16.91 -3.03
C VAL A 60 2.01 15.61 -3.69
N ALA A 61 1.10 15.66 -4.67
CA ALA A 61 0.67 14.47 -5.42
C ALA A 61 1.84 13.73 -6.08
N ALA A 62 2.76 14.46 -6.70
CA ALA A 62 3.95 13.88 -7.31
C ALA A 62 4.89 13.27 -6.26
N TRP A 63 5.06 13.94 -5.11
CA TRP A 63 5.90 13.45 -4.02
C TRP A 63 5.31 12.19 -3.36
N GLU A 64 4.02 12.17 -3.05
CA GLU A 64 3.36 11.00 -2.47
C GLU A 64 3.51 9.78 -3.36
N ALA A 65 3.25 9.94 -4.66
CA ALA A 65 3.45 8.88 -5.65
C ALA A 65 4.91 8.44 -5.71
N LEU A 66 5.85 9.39 -5.67
CA LEU A 66 7.29 9.09 -5.68
C LEU A 66 7.68 8.25 -4.46
N MET A 67 7.22 8.64 -3.26
CA MET A 67 7.44 7.88 -2.04
C MET A 67 6.80 6.50 -2.11
N GLY A 68 5.57 6.40 -2.64
CA GLY A 68 4.87 5.14 -2.87
C GLY A 68 5.66 4.18 -3.75
N LEU A 69 6.21 4.66 -4.87
CA LEU A 69 7.03 3.84 -5.77
C LEU A 69 8.36 3.41 -5.13
N HIS A 70 8.98 4.27 -4.33
CA HIS A 70 10.21 3.90 -3.62
C HIS A 70 9.95 2.89 -2.49
N MET A 71 8.84 3.01 -1.75
CA MET A 71 8.42 2.04 -0.74
C MET A 71 8.13 0.67 -1.37
N GLU A 72 7.46 0.66 -2.52
CA GLU A 72 7.23 -0.54 -3.34
C GLU A 72 8.55 -1.20 -3.77
N ALA A 73 9.53 -0.40 -4.22
CA ALA A 73 10.83 -0.90 -4.65
C ALA A 73 11.73 -1.40 -3.49
N GLY A 74 11.33 -1.18 -2.24
CA GLY A 74 12.11 -1.56 -1.06
C GLY A 74 13.40 -0.76 -0.89
N GLN A 75 13.47 0.45 -1.44
CA GLN A 75 14.63 1.32 -1.31
C GLN A 75 14.68 1.93 0.10
N GLU A 76 15.88 2.18 0.63
CA GLU A 76 16.00 2.95 1.87
C GLU A 76 15.51 4.38 1.64
N MET A 77 14.65 4.85 2.54
CA MET A 77 13.98 6.15 2.43
C MET A 77 14.46 7.17 3.46
N SER A 78 15.38 6.79 4.36
CA SER A 78 15.76 7.62 5.51
C SER A 78 16.30 9.01 5.13
N TYR A 79 16.91 9.16 3.94
CA TYR A 79 17.38 10.46 3.45
C TYR A 79 16.26 11.36 2.91
N LEU A 80 15.17 10.79 2.41
CA LEU A 80 14.03 11.51 1.80
C LEU A 80 13.03 12.07 2.83
N ILE A 81 13.23 11.76 4.11
CA ILE A 81 12.36 12.19 5.23
C ILE A 81 13.01 13.31 6.04
N SER A 82 14.21 13.77 5.66
CA SER A 82 14.90 14.87 6.36
C SER A 82 13.99 16.10 6.41
N PRO A 83 13.90 16.82 7.56
CA PRO A 83 13.15 18.07 7.66
C PRO A 83 13.54 19.11 6.59
N ASN A 84 14.76 19.03 6.05
CA ASN A 84 15.30 19.92 5.03
C ASN A 84 15.00 19.50 3.58
N ASP A 85 14.51 18.28 3.35
CA ASP A 85 14.14 17.75 2.02
C ASP A 85 12.61 17.87 1.80
N SER A 86 11.97 18.81 2.50
CA SER A 86 10.53 19.02 2.51
C SER A 86 10.03 19.36 1.11
N VAL A 87 8.95 18.68 0.68
CA VAL A 87 8.13 19.16 -0.45
C VAL A 87 7.86 20.63 -0.23
N ASP A 88 8.15 21.44 -1.25
CA ASP A 88 7.87 22.86 -1.18
C ASP A 88 6.35 23.08 -1.09
N LEU A 89 5.88 23.29 0.14
CA LEU A 89 4.50 23.64 0.45
C LEU A 89 4.24 25.14 0.29
N SER A 90 5.26 25.94 -0.09
CA SER A 90 5.06 27.37 -0.32
C SER A 90 4.10 27.60 -1.47
N ILE A 91 3.03 28.34 -1.19
CA ILE A 91 2.06 28.79 -2.18
C ILE A 91 2.55 30.17 -2.64
N LYS A 92 2.65 30.40 -3.95
CA LYS A 92 3.09 31.71 -4.49
C LYS A 92 2.07 32.86 -4.26
N TYR A 93 0.93 32.59 -3.60
CA TYR A 93 -0.09 33.57 -3.26
C TYR A 93 -0.77 33.29 -1.91
N ASP A 94 -1.25 34.40 -1.33
CA ASP A 94 -1.79 34.62 0.01
C ASP A 94 -3.11 33.88 0.25
N SER A 95 -3.06 32.59 0.61
CA SER A 95 -4.25 31.85 1.06
C SER A 95 -4.31 31.78 2.58
N LYS A 96 -5.47 32.13 3.12
CA LYS A 96 -5.83 31.98 4.54
C LYS A 96 -5.58 30.55 5.03
N TRP A 97 -5.37 30.45 6.34
CA TRP A 97 -4.97 29.31 7.17
C TRP A 97 -5.92 28.06 7.15
N SER A 98 -6.42 27.61 6.00
CA SER A 98 -7.24 26.37 5.88
C SER A 98 -6.82 25.43 4.73
N ASP A 99 -6.28 25.94 3.62
CA ASP A 99 -5.98 25.10 2.44
C ASP A 99 -4.62 24.37 2.55
N GLN A 100 -3.75 24.74 3.49
CA GLN A 100 -2.45 24.07 3.67
C GLN A 100 -2.52 22.84 4.59
N ASP A 101 -3.55 22.73 5.42
CA ASP A 101 -3.60 21.70 6.46
C ASP A 101 -3.82 20.30 5.87
N HIS A 102 -4.65 20.17 4.82
CA HIS A 102 -4.85 18.89 4.14
C HIS A 102 -3.60 18.43 3.36
N LEU A 103 -2.83 19.35 2.76
CA LEU A 103 -1.56 19.04 2.09
C LEU A 103 -0.48 18.61 3.08
N LYS A 104 -0.38 19.31 4.21
CA LYS A 104 0.53 18.93 5.30
C LYS A 104 0.16 17.56 5.87
N PHE A 105 -1.14 17.28 6.01
CA PHE A 105 -1.63 15.98 6.44
C PHE A 105 -1.21 14.86 5.48
N ARG A 106 -1.44 15.06 4.18
CA ARG A 106 -0.98 14.18 3.10
C ARG A 106 0.51 13.82 3.20
N VAL A 107 1.34 14.85 3.33
CA VAL A 107 2.80 14.68 3.52
C VAL A 107 3.11 13.91 4.80
N ASN A 108 2.51 14.29 5.93
CA ASN A 108 2.74 13.65 7.22
C ASN A 108 2.32 12.18 7.23
N ALA A 109 1.22 11.82 6.57
CA ALA A 109 0.75 10.44 6.53
C ALA A 109 1.70 9.52 5.76
N VAL A 110 2.30 10.00 4.66
CA VAL A 110 3.34 9.26 3.96
C VAL A 110 4.61 9.16 4.80
N ARG A 111 5.01 10.24 5.49
CA ARG A 111 6.16 10.17 6.44
C ARG A 111 5.88 9.15 7.54
N GLY A 112 4.67 9.17 8.12
CA GLY A 112 4.22 8.23 9.14
C GLY A 112 4.28 6.79 8.66
N LEU A 113 3.85 6.52 7.42
CA LEU A 113 3.97 5.19 6.80
C LEU A 113 5.42 4.75 6.63
N VAL A 114 6.31 5.63 6.17
CA VAL A 114 7.74 5.29 6.03
C VAL A 114 8.39 5.05 7.41
N THR A 115 8.07 5.87 8.40
CA THR A 115 8.52 5.72 9.78
C THR A 115 8.01 4.40 10.39
N LEU A 116 6.77 4.01 10.09
CA LEU A 116 6.19 2.72 10.48
C LEU A 116 6.94 1.53 9.84
N LEU A 117 7.26 1.60 8.54
CA LEU A 117 8.08 0.60 7.84
C LEU A 117 9.49 0.46 8.43
N ASN A 118 10.02 1.52 9.02
CA ASN A 118 11.31 1.50 9.74
C ASN A 118 11.20 0.91 11.16
N GLY A 119 9.99 0.60 11.63
CA GLY A 119 9.74 0.05 12.97
C GLY A 119 9.60 1.11 14.07
N GLU A 120 9.56 2.39 13.72
CA GLU A 120 9.52 3.51 14.67
C GLU A 120 8.07 3.94 14.98
N THR A 121 7.30 3.08 15.65
CA THR A 121 5.86 3.31 15.89
C THR A 121 5.55 4.59 16.68
N GLU A 122 6.38 4.97 17.65
CA GLU A 122 6.20 6.19 18.43
C GLU A 122 6.43 7.47 17.61
N SER A 123 7.45 7.47 16.76
CA SER A 123 7.72 8.57 15.82
C SER A 123 6.57 8.69 14.80
N ALA A 124 6.02 7.57 14.33
CA ALA A 124 4.86 7.57 13.44
C ALA A 124 3.62 8.18 14.12
N ALA A 125 3.40 7.88 15.41
CA ALA A 125 2.29 8.43 16.18
C ALA A 125 2.26 9.97 16.17
N GLN A 126 3.43 10.61 16.30
CA GLN A 126 3.56 12.08 16.29
C GLN A 126 3.21 12.69 14.93
N LEU A 127 3.50 11.98 13.83
CA LEU A 127 3.19 12.42 12.47
C LEU A 127 1.69 12.30 12.17
N PHE A 128 1.03 11.40 12.86
CA PHE A 128 -0.40 11.12 12.77
C PHE A 128 -1.24 11.88 13.82
N ASP A 129 -0.60 12.68 14.68
CA ASP A 129 -1.28 13.48 15.70
C ASP A 129 -2.17 14.57 15.08
N GLY A 130 -3.31 14.85 15.71
CA GLY A 130 -4.29 15.84 15.25
C GLY A 130 -5.30 15.36 14.19
N TRP A 131 -5.22 14.11 13.71
CA TRP A 131 -6.11 13.56 12.67
C TRP A 131 -7.59 13.49 13.05
N CYS A 132 -7.88 13.38 14.35
CA CYS A 132 -9.19 12.98 14.88
C CYS A 132 -10.33 14.02 14.75
N ARG A 133 -10.09 15.21 14.17
CA ARG A 133 -11.12 16.27 14.11
C ARG A 133 -11.72 16.52 12.73
N ASP A 134 -10.99 16.24 11.64
CA ASP A 134 -11.34 16.79 10.31
C ASP A 134 -11.31 15.77 9.17
N PHE A 135 -11.78 14.53 9.39
CA PHE A 135 -12.36 13.74 8.29
C PHE A 135 -13.73 14.36 7.91
N SER A 136 -13.69 15.64 7.54
CA SER A 136 -14.81 16.53 7.28
C SER A 136 -14.88 16.70 5.76
N ARG A 137 -15.74 15.88 5.15
CA ARG A 137 -16.17 15.90 3.73
C ARG A 137 -15.11 15.48 2.70
N GLY A 138 -15.53 14.66 1.73
CA GLY A 138 -14.75 14.16 0.60
C GLY A 138 -14.26 15.22 -0.40
N GLU A 139 -14.11 16.47 0.01
CA GLU A 139 -13.69 17.59 -0.84
C GLU A 139 -12.15 17.73 -0.92
N ASN A 140 -11.38 17.09 -0.01
CA ASN A 140 -9.96 17.39 0.22
C ASN A 140 -8.92 16.37 -0.28
N GLN A 141 -9.31 15.31 -1.00
CA GLN A 141 -8.37 14.36 -1.65
C GLN A 141 -7.37 13.69 -0.68
N THR A 142 -7.84 13.25 0.50
CA THR A 142 -6.99 12.76 1.60
C THR A 142 -7.05 11.24 1.80
N GLU A 143 -7.61 10.49 0.85
CA GLU A 143 -7.92 9.06 0.97
C GLU A 143 -6.66 8.23 1.21
N ASN A 144 -5.56 8.47 0.48
CA ASN A 144 -4.30 7.75 0.73
C ASN A 144 -3.77 7.98 2.14
N ALA A 145 -3.84 9.23 2.60
CA ALA A 145 -3.36 9.62 3.90
C ALA A 145 -4.20 8.97 5.00
N ALA A 146 -5.52 8.88 4.78
CA ALA A 146 -6.45 8.17 5.65
C ALA A 146 -6.20 6.66 5.67
N VAL A 147 -5.91 6.02 4.53
CA VAL A 147 -5.53 4.60 4.49
C VAL A 147 -4.28 4.35 5.34
N SER A 148 -3.23 5.15 5.14
CA SER A 148 -1.97 5.02 5.92
C SER A 148 -2.20 5.20 7.43
N TYR A 149 -3.07 6.14 7.82
CA TYR A 149 -3.42 6.33 9.22
C TYR A 149 -4.24 5.16 9.79
N GLY A 150 -5.20 4.64 9.03
CA GLY A 150 -5.96 3.44 9.41
C GLY A 150 -5.07 2.22 9.61
N GLU A 151 -4.06 2.04 8.75
CA GLU A 151 -3.07 0.96 8.85
C GLU A 151 -2.17 1.14 10.07
N TYR A 152 -1.76 2.37 10.37
CA TYR A 152 -1.07 2.68 11.62
C TYR A 152 -1.90 2.30 12.85
N LEU A 153 -3.17 2.73 12.92
CA LEU A 153 -4.07 2.40 14.03
C LEU A 153 -4.26 0.89 14.17
N HIS A 154 -4.43 0.20 13.04
CA HIS A 154 -4.51 -1.25 12.99
C HIS A 154 -3.22 -1.89 13.53
N CYS A 155 -2.05 -1.40 13.14
CA CYS A 155 -0.76 -1.88 13.62
C CYS A 155 -0.54 -1.70 15.13
N VAL A 156 -1.10 -0.65 15.74
CA VAL A 156 -1.00 -0.37 17.19
C VAL A 156 -2.15 -0.97 18.00
N GLY A 157 -3.12 -1.62 17.35
CA GLY A 157 -4.21 -2.33 18.02
C GLY A 157 -5.46 -1.49 18.32
N ASP A 158 -5.54 -0.24 17.85
CA ASP A 158 -6.75 0.57 17.95
C ASP A 158 -7.75 0.19 16.85
N PHE A 159 -8.30 -1.02 16.97
CA PHE A 159 -9.18 -1.59 15.95
C PHE A 159 -10.49 -0.84 15.82
N GLN A 160 -10.97 -0.21 16.90
CA GLN A 160 -12.20 0.57 16.86
C GLN A 160 -12.01 1.82 16.00
N MET A 161 -10.95 2.59 16.24
CA MET A 161 -10.69 3.77 15.42
C MET A 161 -10.33 3.37 13.99
N ALA A 162 -9.48 2.33 13.80
CA ALA A 162 -9.13 1.84 12.46
C ALA A 162 -10.36 1.45 11.63
N ALA A 163 -11.35 0.80 12.24
CA ALA A 163 -12.61 0.46 11.57
C ALA A 163 -13.36 1.71 11.09
N GLN A 164 -13.50 2.73 11.95
CA GLN A 164 -14.15 4.00 11.60
C GLN A 164 -13.44 4.70 10.44
N VAL A 165 -12.10 4.64 10.41
CA VAL A 165 -11.28 5.19 9.32
C VAL A 165 -11.64 4.51 8.00
N TYR A 166 -11.54 3.18 7.96
CA TYR A 166 -11.77 2.44 6.73
C TYR A 166 -13.21 2.54 6.24
N GLU A 167 -14.20 2.48 7.14
CA GLU A 167 -15.61 2.68 6.80
C GLU A 167 -15.83 4.04 6.13
N LYS A 168 -15.33 5.12 6.74
CA LYS A 168 -15.44 6.47 6.17
C LYS A 168 -14.78 6.62 4.79
N ILE A 169 -13.62 6.00 4.59
CA ILE A 169 -12.95 5.99 3.28
C ILE A 169 -13.82 5.28 2.25
N LEU A 170 -14.39 4.12 2.61
CA LEU A 170 -15.20 3.31 1.70
C LEU A 170 -16.57 3.92 1.42
N GLU A 171 -17.15 4.65 2.37
CA GLU A 171 -18.34 5.47 2.16
C GLU A 171 -18.07 6.60 1.17
N ALA A 172 -16.94 7.31 1.30
CA ALA A 172 -16.54 8.36 0.36
C ALA A 172 -16.41 7.81 -1.07
N PHE A 173 -15.80 6.64 -1.25
CA PHE A 173 -15.70 5.98 -2.56
C PHE A 173 -17.04 5.50 -3.14
N CYS A 174 -18.09 5.34 -2.33
CA CYS A 174 -19.42 4.96 -2.82
C CYS A 174 -20.26 6.16 -3.28
N MET A 175 -19.98 7.35 -2.73
CA MET A 175 -20.83 8.54 -2.91
C MET A 175 -20.40 9.42 -4.09
N ASP A 176 -19.14 9.37 -4.50
CA ASP A 176 -18.59 10.23 -5.54
C ASP A 176 -18.36 9.48 -6.86
N ASP A 177 -18.80 10.08 -7.97
CA ASP A 177 -18.37 9.71 -9.33
C ASP A 177 -16.93 10.22 -9.52
N MET A 178 -15.97 9.51 -8.91
CA MET A 178 -14.57 9.92 -8.72
C MET A 178 -13.70 9.98 -9.98
N SER A 179 -14.32 10.05 -11.17
CA SER A 179 -13.60 10.13 -12.44
C SER A 179 -12.89 11.47 -12.69
N GLY A 180 -13.11 12.50 -11.85
CA GLY A 180 -12.73 13.87 -12.18
C GLY A 180 -11.59 14.54 -11.39
N ASN A 181 -11.44 14.31 -10.08
CA ASN A 181 -10.87 15.39 -9.24
C ASN A 181 -9.66 15.05 -8.38
N LEU A 182 -9.22 13.80 -8.24
CA LEU A 182 -8.10 13.49 -7.33
C LEU A 182 -6.72 13.66 -7.97
N LEU A 183 -5.94 14.61 -7.45
CA LEU A 183 -4.54 14.82 -7.80
C LEU A 183 -3.68 13.78 -7.08
N ALA A 184 -3.48 12.65 -7.76
CA ALA A 184 -2.60 11.57 -7.36
C ALA A 184 -1.99 10.86 -8.57
N ALA A 185 -0.97 10.03 -8.35
CA ALA A 185 -0.29 9.31 -9.42
C ALA A 185 0.28 7.95 -8.97
N GLY A 186 0.66 7.13 -9.93
CA GLY A 186 1.34 5.86 -9.69
C GLY A 186 0.51 4.89 -8.85
N ASN A 187 1.11 4.33 -7.80
CA ASN A 187 0.45 3.43 -6.85
C ASN A 187 -0.32 4.13 -5.72
N MET A 188 -0.45 5.45 -5.79
CA MET A 188 -1.21 6.28 -4.86
C MET A 188 -2.47 6.85 -5.52
N VAL A 189 -2.92 6.34 -6.66
CA VAL A 189 -4.17 6.80 -7.28
C VAL A 189 -5.41 6.36 -6.47
N PRO A 190 -6.58 7.02 -6.62
CA PRO A 190 -7.77 6.71 -5.83
C PRO A 190 -8.22 5.25 -5.93
N GLU A 191 -8.04 4.61 -7.08
CA GLU A 191 -8.39 3.21 -7.27
C GLU A 191 -7.51 2.28 -6.41
N GLU A 192 -6.22 2.60 -6.28
CA GLU A 192 -5.27 1.88 -5.42
C GLU A 192 -5.59 2.13 -3.93
N ALA A 193 -6.00 3.36 -3.57
CA ALA A 193 -6.43 3.68 -2.21
C ALA A 193 -7.74 2.97 -1.83
N SER A 194 -8.71 2.90 -2.75
CA SER A 194 -9.97 2.16 -2.57
C SER A 194 -9.73 0.67 -2.39
N LEU A 195 -8.84 0.09 -3.21
CA LEU A 195 -8.42 -1.30 -3.07
C LEU A 195 -7.72 -1.54 -1.74
N GLY A 196 -6.79 -0.66 -1.37
CA GLY A 196 -6.08 -0.64 -0.09
C GLY A 196 -7.03 -0.65 1.09
N ALA A 197 -7.93 0.33 1.18
CA ALA A 197 -8.93 0.42 2.24
C ALA A 197 -9.82 -0.84 2.33
N THR A 198 -10.27 -1.37 1.18
CA THR A 198 -11.11 -2.58 1.13
C THR A 198 -10.35 -3.79 1.71
N CYS A 199 -9.09 -3.97 1.31
CA CYS A 199 -8.25 -5.07 1.78
C CYS A 199 -7.87 -4.91 3.27
N SER A 200 -7.43 -3.71 3.68
CA SER A 200 -7.02 -3.43 5.06
C SER A 200 -8.18 -3.54 6.05
N TYR A 201 -9.40 -3.16 5.66
CA TYR A 201 -10.60 -3.43 6.46
C TYR A 201 -10.91 -4.93 6.60
N GLY A 202 -10.80 -5.70 5.51
CA GLY A 202 -10.91 -7.16 5.57
C GLY A 202 -9.87 -7.82 6.48
N GLN A 203 -8.63 -7.32 6.46
CA GLN A 203 -7.59 -7.74 7.40
C GLN A 203 -7.94 -7.36 8.85
N LEU A 204 -8.46 -6.15 9.09
CA LEU A 204 -8.88 -5.70 10.43
C LEU A 204 -10.01 -6.58 11.00
N LEU A 205 -11.01 -6.88 10.18
CA LEU A 205 -12.11 -7.79 10.53
C LEU A 205 -11.60 -9.20 10.85
N SER A 206 -10.60 -9.68 10.10
CA SER A 206 -9.94 -10.97 10.36
C SER A 206 -9.27 -10.98 11.74
N HIS A 207 -8.52 -9.93 12.08
CA HIS A 207 -7.88 -9.78 13.38
C HIS A 207 -8.88 -9.57 14.52
N SER A 208 -10.06 -9.03 14.22
CA SER A 208 -11.17 -8.85 15.16
C SER A 208 -12.04 -10.11 15.32
N GLY A 209 -11.71 -11.22 14.65
CA GLY A 209 -12.48 -12.47 14.70
C GLY A 209 -13.80 -12.46 13.91
N LYS A 210 -14.08 -11.40 13.16
CA LYS A 210 -15.30 -11.24 12.33
C LYS A 210 -15.10 -11.88 10.96
N PHE A 211 -14.90 -13.20 10.93
CA PHE A 211 -14.43 -13.90 9.72
C PHE A 211 -15.41 -13.85 8.54
N ALA A 212 -16.73 -13.84 8.79
CA ALA A 212 -17.72 -13.74 7.71
C ALA A 212 -17.66 -12.38 6.99
N GLU A 213 -17.57 -11.28 7.76
CA GLU A 213 -17.40 -9.94 7.20
C GLU A 213 -16.03 -9.80 6.53
N ALA A 214 -14.97 -10.36 7.14
CA ALA A 214 -13.63 -10.36 6.56
C ALA A 214 -13.57 -11.05 5.20
N GLU A 215 -14.25 -12.19 5.06
CA GLU A 215 -14.36 -12.95 3.82
C GLU A 215 -15.06 -12.14 2.72
N ASP A 216 -16.14 -11.43 3.04
CA ASP A 216 -16.82 -10.51 2.10
C ASP A 216 -15.87 -9.42 1.59
N TYR A 217 -15.23 -8.68 2.50
CA TYR A 217 -14.36 -7.56 2.14
C TYR A 217 -13.11 -8.01 1.37
N LEU A 218 -12.47 -9.10 1.77
CA LEU A 218 -11.30 -9.62 1.05
C LEU A 218 -11.68 -10.19 -0.32
N THR A 219 -12.87 -10.78 -0.48
CA THR A 219 -13.39 -11.22 -1.78
C THR A 219 -13.67 -10.03 -2.69
N ARG A 220 -14.27 -8.96 -2.16
CA ARG A 220 -14.48 -7.71 -2.91
C ARG A 220 -13.16 -7.06 -3.31
N ALA A 221 -12.15 -7.06 -2.44
CA ALA A 221 -10.82 -6.59 -2.79
C ALA A 221 -10.20 -7.42 -3.92
N LEU A 222 -10.32 -8.75 -3.85
CA LEU A 222 -9.81 -9.65 -4.89
C LEU A 222 -10.49 -9.37 -6.23
N GLN A 223 -11.82 -9.31 -6.26
CA GLN A 223 -12.59 -9.01 -7.47
C GLN A 223 -12.21 -7.65 -8.06
N LYS A 224 -12.12 -6.59 -7.24
CA LYS A 224 -11.66 -5.27 -7.68
C LYS A 224 -10.27 -5.34 -8.32
N ALA A 225 -9.34 -6.08 -7.72
CA ALA A 225 -7.99 -6.20 -8.26
C ALA A 225 -7.96 -6.97 -9.60
N GLU A 226 -8.75 -8.03 -9.73
CA GLU A 226 -8.87 -8.79 -10.97
C GLU A 226 -9.51 -7.96 -12.09
N GLU A 227 -10.55 -7.18 -11.79
CA GLU A 227 -11.23 -6.31 -12.75
C GLU A 227 -10.35 -5.15 -13.21
N GLN A 228 -9.62 -4.51 -12.28
CA GLN A 228 -8.81 -3.33 -12.58
C GLN A 228 -7.47 -3.65 -13.24
N PHE A 229 -6.81 -4.73 -12.81
CA PHE A 229 -5.43 -5.03 -13.21
C PHE A 229 -5.27 -6.35 -13.96
N GLY A 230 -6.27 -7.23 -13.91
CA GLY A 230 -6.23 -8.57 -14.47
C GLY A 230 -5.76 -9.64 -13.48
N ALA A 231 -6.22 -10.88 -13.68
CA ALA A 231 -6.01 -12.01 -12.76
C ALA A 231 -4.53 -12.41 -12.51
N ASN A 232 -3.60 -11.99 -13.37
CA ASN A 232 -2.17 -12.28 -13.24
C ASN A 232 -1.36 -11.09 -12.70
N HIS A 233 -2.01 -10.03 -12.26
CA HIS A 233 -1.34 -8.85 -11.72
C HIS A 233 -0.84 -9.10 -10.28
N PRO A 234 0.35 -8.61 -9.88
CA PRO A 234 0.87 -8.83 -8.53
C PRO A 234 -0.07 -8.46 -7.38
N LYS A 235 -0.94 -7.46 -7.55
CA LYS A 235 -1.96 -7.05 -6.57
C LYS A 235 -2.91 -8.20 -6.21
N VAL A 236 -3.28 -9.03 -7.19
CA VAL A 236 -4.09 -10.23 -6.97
C VAL A 236 -3.34 -11.21 -6.05
N GLY A 237 -2.04 -11.41 -6.28
CA GLY A 237 -1.21 -12.27 -5.41
C GLY A 237 -1.05 -11.72 -3.99
N ILE A 238 -0.95 -10.40 -3.83
CA ILE A 238 -0.93 -9.75 -2.51
C ILE A 238 -2.25 -10.02 -1.76
N ILE A 239 -3.39 -9.80 -2.41
CA ILE A 239 -4.71 -10.00 -1.78
C ILE A 239 -4.98 -11.48 -1.50
N LEU A 240 -4.61 -12.38 -2.40
CA LEU A 240 -4.69 -13.83 -2.16
C LEU A 240 -3.91 -14.25 -0.91
N THR A 241 -2.76 -13.60 -0.63
CA THR A 241 -2.00 -13.81 0.61
C THR A 241 -2.82 -13.39 1.83
N CYS A 242 -3.50 -12.24 1.78
CA CYS A 242 -4.40 -11.79 2.84
C CYS A 242 -5.60 -12.73 3.04
N VAL A 243 -6.22 -13.23 1.96
CA VAL A 243 -7.33 -14.20 2.01
C VAL A 243 -6.87 -15.51 2.65
N ALA A 244 -5.71 -16.04 2.26
CA ALA A 244 -5.14 -17.25 2.83
C ALA A 244 -4.90 -17.10 4.34
N ARG A 245 -4.38 -15.94 4.74
CA ARG A 245 -4.12 -15.59 6.13
C ARG A 245 -5.41 -15.47 6.95
N MET A 246 -6.48 -14.90 6.38
CA MET A 246 -7.80 -14.86 7.02
C MET A 246 -8.33 -16.28 7.30
N TYR A 247 -8.28 -17.19 6.32
CA TYR A 247 -8.72 -18.58 6.54
C TYR A 247 -7.86 -19.31 7.58
N LYS A 248 -6.58 -18.95 7.70
CA LYS A 248 -5.70 -19.49 8.73
C LYS A 248 -6.07 -18.99 10.13
N LEU A 249 -6.36 -17.69 10.28
CA LEU A 249 -6.90 -17.10 11.51
C LEU A 249 -8.23 -17.75 11.92
N LYS A 250 -9.15 -17.89 10.96
CA LYS A 250 -10.45 -18.55 11.15
C LYS A 250 -10.28 -19.97 11.65
N ALA A 251 -9.46 -20.76 10.96
CA ALA A 251 -9.19 -22.16 11.33
C ALA A 251 -8.60 -22.28 12.74
N LYS A 252 -7.65 -21.41 13.08
CA LYS A 252 -7.05 -21.38 14.43
C LYS A 252 -8.08 -21.00 15.50
N SER A 253 -8.92 -20.00 15.25
CA SER A 253 -9.93 -19.53 16.20
C SER A 253 -11.07 -20.51 16.42
N GLU A 254 -11.49 -21.22 15.37
CA GLU A 254 -12.61 -22.16 15.41
C GLU A 254 -12.16 -23.59 15.78
N GLY A 255 -10.85 -23.85 15.86
CA GLY A 255 -10.31 -25.21 16.00
C GLY A 255 -10.61 -26.10 14.79
N SER A 256 -10.83 -25.50 13.61
CA SER A 256 -11.16 -26.18 12.36
C SER A 256 -9.92 -26.35 11.48
N THR A 257 -10.05 -27.04 10.35
CA THR A 257 -8.96 -27.17 9.37
C THR A 257 -9.39 -26.59 8.03
N SER A 258 -8.52 -25.76 7.44
CA SER A 258 -8.73 -25.18 6.10
C SER A 258 -7.47 -25.32 5.24
N ILE A 259 -6.72 -26.42 5.44
CA ILE A 259 -5.39 -26.64 4.86
C ILE A 259 -5.45 -26.59 3.33
N MET A 260 -6.43 -27.26 2.71
CA MET A 260 -6.54 -27.31 1.24
C MET A 260 -6.82 -25.94 0.62
N VAL A 261 -7.71 -25.16 1.24
CA VAL A 261 -8.04 -23.81 0.77
C VAL A 261 -6.84 -22.89 0.92
N GLN A 262 -6.21 -22.87 2.09
CA GLN A 262 -5.02 -22.06 2.35
C GLN A 262 -3.87 -22.42 1.40
N GLU A 263 -3.59 -23.70 1.21
CA GLU A 263 -2.55 -24.16 0.29
C GLU A 263 -2.83 -23.73 -1.16
N GLY A 264 -4.07 -23.87 -1.63
CA GLY A 264 -4.45 -23.42 -2.97
C GLY A 264 -4.23 -21.92 -3.15
N LEU A 265 -4.61 -21.12 -2.15
CA LEU A 265 -4.46 -19.67 -2.16
C LEU A 265 -2.98 -19.26 -2.12
N TYR A 266 -2.15 -19.83 -1.23
CA TYR A 266 -0.71 -19.53 -1.20
C TYR A 266 -0.01 -19.92 -2.49
N ARG A 267 -0.35 -21.08 -3.06
CA ARG A 267 0.23 -21.51 -4.34
C ARG A 267 -0.10 -20.50 -5.45
N LYS A 268 -1.36 -20.08 -5.55
CA LYS A 268 -1.77 -19.11 -6.58
C LYS A 268 -1.16 -17.73 -6.31
N ALA A 269 -1.08 -17.29 -5.05
CA ALA A 269 -0.43 -16.05 -4.67
C ALA A 269 1.04 -16.03 -5.12
N LEU A 270 1.80 -17.08 -4.82
CA LEU A 270 3.21 -17.21 -5.19
C LEU A 270 3.42 -17.29 -6.71
N GLU A 271 2.50 -17.95 -7.43
CA GLU A 271 2.50 -17.99 -8.91
C GLU A 271 2.31 -16.60 -9.51
N VAL A 272 1.29 -15.86 -9.05
CA VAL A 272 0.97 -14.51 -9.54
C VAL A 272 2.06 -13.50 -9.18
N LEU A 273 2.65 -13.63 -7.99
CA LEU A 273 3.80 -12.83 -7.55
C LEU A 273 5.11 -13.22 -8.25
N LYS A 274 5.10 -14.28 -9.08
CA LYS A 274 6.28 -14.81 -9.78
C LYS A 274 7.42 -15.13 -8.81
N ALA A 275 7.09 -15.77 -7.68
CA ALA A 275 8.06 -16.10 -6.66
C ALA A 275 9.19 -16.98 -7.23
N PRO A 276 10.47 -16.70 -6.90
CA PRO A 276 11.61 -17.39 -7.49
C PRO A 276 11.65 -18.85 -7.06
N ALA A 277 12.09 -19.78 -7.92
CA ALA A 277 12.16 -21.20 -7.54
C ALA A 277 12.97 -21.41 -6.24
N ILE A 278 12.48 -22.26 -5.34
CA ILE A 278 13.07 -22.46 -4.00
C ILE A 278 14.52 -22.99 -4.07
N ASN A 279 14.87 -23.71 -5.15
CA ASN A 279 16.19 -24.33 -5.32
C ASN A 279 17.13 -23.52 -6.23
N SER A 280 16.77 -22.30 -6.67
CA SER A 280 17.69 -21.50 -7.47
C SER A 280 18.80 -20.95 -6.56
N GLU A 281 19.97 -21.59 -6.57
CA GLU A 281 21.18 -21.05 -5.94
C GLU A 281 21.45 -19.64 -6.49
N GLY A 282 21.41 -18.64 -5.61
CA GLY A 282 21.79 -17.26 -5.92
C GLY A 282 20.63 -16.28 -6.13
N THR A 283 19.92 -15.90 -5.07
CA THR A 283 19.05 -14.71 -5.09
C THR A 283 19.81 -13.46 -4.62
N SER A 284 20.75 -13.00 -5.47
CA SER A 284 21.27 -11.63 -5.44
C SER A 284 20.50 -10.70 -6.42
N LYS A 285 19.37 -11.16 -6.97
CA LYS A 285 18.47 -10.29 -7.75
C LYS A 285 17.47 -9.63 -6.82
N GLN A 286 17.21 -8.35 -7.02
CA GLN A 286 16.10 -7.63 -6.40
C GLN A 286 14.81 -8.40 -6.70
N VAL A 287 14.17 -8.95 -5.66
CA VAL A 287 12.91 -9.68 -5.78
C VAL A 287 11.79 -8.69 -5.47
N ASP A 288 10.96 -8.38 -6.47
CA ASP A 288 9.75 -7.58 -6.24
C ASP A 288 8.85 -8.29 -5.23
N TRP A 289 8.15 -7.53 -4.37
CA TRP A 289 7.19 -8.06 -3.39
C TRP A 289 7.80 -9.04 -2.39
N ARG A 290 9.10 -8.93 -2.13
CA ARG A 290 9.88 -9.81 -1.26
C ARG A 290 9.22 -10.08 0.09
N ASP A 291 8.70 -9.04 0.74
CA ASP A 291 8.05 -9.16 2.05
C ASP A 291 6.79 -10.04 1.98
N ILE A 292 5.96 -9.84 0.95
CA ILE A 292 4.73 -10.61 0.76
C ILE A 292 5.04 -12.06 0.38
N ILE A 293 6.01 -12.28 -0.51
CA ILE A 293 6.45 -13.63 -0.88
C ILE A 293 7.01 -14.37 0.33
N SER A 294 7.79 -13.68 1.18
CA SER A 294 8.35 -14.25 2.40
C SER A 294 7.26 -14.60 3.40
N LEU A 295 6.28 -13.72 3.60
CA LEU A 295 5.11 -13.99 4.44
C LEU A 295 4.33 -15.22 3.94
N ALA A 296 3.94 -15.22 2.66
CA ALA A 296 3.22 -16.33 2.03
C ALA A 296 3.99 -17.66 2.12
N ARG A 297 5.32 -17.63 1.93
CA ARG A 297 6.17 -18.82 2.06
C ARG A 297 6.27 -19.30 3.49
N GLY A 298 6.45 -18.40 4.46
CA GLY A 298 6.48 -18.78 5.86
C GLY A 298 5.18 -19.47 6.28
N GLU A 299 4.04 -18.90 5.90
CA GLU A 299 2.73 -19.48 6.25
C GLU A 299 2.43 -20.77 5.50
N TYR A 300 2.80 -20.86 4.23
CA TYR A 300 2.63 -22.08 3.45
C TYR A 300 3.56 -23.20 3.95
N ALA A 301 4.78 -22.86 4.35
CA ALA A 301 5.70 -23.81 4.95
C ALA A 301 5.12 -24.49 6.20
N GLU A 302 4.46 -23.74 7.08
CA GLU A 302 3.80 -24.31 8.28
C GLU A 302 2.77 -25.38 7.90
N LEU A 303 2.01 -25.18 6.82
CA LEU A 303 1.05 -26.17 6.31
C LEU A 303 1.75 -27.43 5.78
N LEU A 304 2.86 -27.26 5.07
CA LEU A 304 3.62 -28.37 4.49
C LEU A 304 4.36 -29.19 5.56
N LEU A 305 4.82 -28.57 6.63
CA LEU A 305 5.51 -29.24 7.73
C LEU A 305 4.60 -30.24 8.48
N ILE A 306 3.29 -30.00 8.47
CA ILE A 306 2.29 -30.93 9.01
C ILE A 306 2.12 -32.16 8.10
N GLN A 307 2.35 -32.01 6.79
CA GLN A 307 2.20 -33.08 5.80
C GLN A 307 3.48 -33.95 5.76
N SER A 308 3.42 -35.18 6.28
CA SER A 308 4.59 -36.08 6.39
C SER A 308 5.41 -36.25 5.11
N ASN A 309 4.77 -36.26 3.94
CA ASN A 309 5.44 -36.46 2.65
C ASN A 309 6.09 -35.20 2.07
N ARG A 310 5.86 -34.02 2.66
CA ARG A 310 6.30 -32.72 2.11
C ARG A 310 7.09 -31.86 3.09
N LYS A 311 7.54 -32.44 4.21
CA LYS A 311 8.35 -31.73 5.22
C LYS A 311 9.59 -31.05 4.63
N ALA A 312 10.35 -31.75 3.79
CA ALA A 312 11.55 -31.19 3.15
C ALA A 312 11.25 -30.02 2.20
N GLU A 313 10.05 -29.94 1.62
CA GLU A 313 9.61 -28.78 0.85
C GLU A 313 9.27 -27.61 1.79
N GLY A 314 8.54 -27.89 2.87
CA GLY A 314 8.21 -26.91 3.91
C GLY A 314 9.46 -26.29 4.55
N GLU A 315 10.46 -27.10 4.91
CA GLU A 315 11.72 -26.61 5.51
C GLU A 315 12.47 -25.67 4.56
N ARG A 316 12.61 -26.03 3.28
CA ARG A 316 13.25 -25.15 2.29
C ARG A 316 12.48 -23.85 2.07
N MET A 317 11.15 -23.93 2.06
CA MET A 317 10.29 -22.75 1.90
C MET A 317 10.41 -21.80 3.09
N LYS A 318 10.44 -22.35 4.31
CA LYS A 318 10.68 -21.60 5.55
C LYS A 318 12.04 -20.94 5.54
N GLN A 319 13.10 -21.68 5.22
CA GLN A 319 14.46 -21.16 5.18
C GLN A 319 14.59 -20.01 4.18
N TRP A 320 14.03 -20.16 2.99
CA TRP A 320 14.00 -19.07 2.02
C TRP A 320 13.27 -17.84 2.57
N ALA A 321 12.13 -18.03 3.24
CA ALA A 321 11.36 -16.92 3.81
C ALA A 321 12.15 -16.17 4.88
N GLU A 322 12.86 -16.90 5.76
CA GLU A 322 13.72 -16.32 6.80
C GLU A 322 14.87 -15.51 6.18
N ASP A 323 15.55 -16.06 5.17
CA ASP A 323 16.63 -15.39 4.46
C ASP A 323 16.14 -14.16 3.66
N ALA A 324 14.92 -14.24 3.13
CA ALA A 324 14.28 -13.21 2.35
C ALA A 324 13.61 -12.12 3.21
N TRP A 325 13.30 -12.35 4.48
CA TRP A 325 12.60 -11.37 5.29
C TRP A 325 13.48 -10.14 5.61
N ARG A 326 12.97 -8.93 5.33
CA ARG A 326 13.68 -7.66 5.58
C ARG A 326 12.81 -6.59 6.24
N ASN A 327 11.67 -6.98 6.80
CA ASN A 327 10.84 -6.07 7.58
C ASN A 327 11.59 -5.64 8.86
N ARG A 328 11.58 -4.34 9.16
CA ARG A 328 12.29 -3.76 10.32
C ARG A 328 11.44 -3.72 11.58
N ARG A 329 10.12 -3.71 11.43
CA ARG A 329 9.16 -3.66 12.54
C ARG A 329 8.97 -5.03 13.19
N LEU A 330 8.93 -6.10 12.38
CA LEU A 330 8.61 -7.44 12.82
C LEU A 330 9.67 -8.43 12.34
N THR A 331 10.04 -9.40 13.18
CA THR A 331 10.69 -10.63 12.70
C THR A 331 9.69 -11.50 11.94
N LEU A 332 10.17 -12.38 11.05
CA LEU A 332 9.26 -13.30 10.35
C LEU A 332 8.48 -14.17 11.35
N ALA A 333 9.12 -14.64 12.42
CA ALA A 333 8.45 -15.42 13.47
C ALA A 333 7.29 -14.65 14.11
N GLN A 334 7.47 -13.36 14.43
CA GLN A 334 6.38 -12.51 14.93
C GLN A 334 5.29 -12.30 13.87
N ALA A 335 5.66 -12.17 12.60
CA ALA A 335 4.69 -11.98 11.52
C ALA A 335 3.83 -13.25 11.27
N LEU A 336 4.40 -14.44 11.42
CA LEU A 336 3.69 -15.72 11.31
C LEU A 336 2.84 -16.02 12.55
N GLU A 337 3.20 -15.44 13.69
CA GLU A 337 2.48 -15.64 14.95
C GLU A 337 1.15 -14.89 14.98
N PHE A 338 0.03 -15.62 14.90
CA PHE A 338 -1.28 -15.08 15.25
C PHE A 338 -1.41 -14.97 16.75
N SER A 339 -1.26 -13.77 17.28
CA SER A 339 -1.19 -13.51 18.71
C SER A 339 -2.29 -12.56 19.18
N GLU A 340 -2.45 -12.49 20.51
CA GLU A 340 -3.46 -11.69 21.21
C GLU A 340 -3.40 -10.20 20.83
N PRO A 341 -4.47 -9.41 21.08
CA PRO A 341 -4.54 -7.98 20.74
C PRO A 341 -3.39 -7.10 21.28
N SER A 342 -2.62 -7.61 22.25
CA SER A 342 -1.47 -6.95 22.86
C SER A 342 -0.17 -7.06 22.04
N LYS A 343 -0.14 -7.86 20.96
CA LYS A 343 1.04 -8.02 20.11
C LYS A 343 0.94 -7.22 18.81
N PRO A 344 2.07 -6.87 18.19
CA PRO A 344 2.08 -6.14 16.92
C PRO A 344 1.31 -6.89 15.83
N THR A 345 0.32 -6.23 15.22
CA THR A 345 -0.50 -6.85 14.17
C THR A 345 0.16 -6.70 12.80
N VAL A 346 0.22 -7.78 12.03
CA VAL A 346 0.68 -7.74 10.63
C VAL A 346 -0.38 -7.10 9.77
N VAL A 347 -0.05 -6.01 9.10
CA VAL A 347 -0.92 -5.36 8.12
C VAL A 347 -0.21 -5.35 6.77
N VAL A 348 -0.88 -5.81 5.73
CA VAL A 348 -0.39 -5.77 4.36
C VAL A 348 -0.94 -4.52 3.68
N ASP A 349 -0.08 -3.55 3.39
CA ASP A 349 -0.44 -2.39 2.55
C ASP A 349 -0.37 -2.84 1.08
N THR A 350 -1.52 -2.91 0.42
CA THR A 350 -1.60 -3.37 -0.96
C THR A 350 -1.07 -2.35 -1.96
N ARG A 351 -1.06 -1.03 -1.65
CA ARG A 351 -0.58 0.04 -2.54
C ARG A 351 0.91 -0.12 -2.80
N ILE A 352 1.67 -0.37 -1.75
CA ILE A 352 3.13 -0.56 -1.82
C ILE A 352 3.55 -2.04 -1.83
N GLY A 353 2.64 -2.96 -1.54
CA GLY A 353 2.91 -4.41 -1.51
C GLY A 353 3.96 -4.78 -0.46
N ARG A 354 3.82 -4.22 0.74
CA ARG A 354 4.72 -4.41 1.88
C ARG A 354 3.90 -4.81 3.11
N VAL A 355 4.57 -5.46 4.05
CA VAL A 355 4.06 -5.61 5.41
C VAL A 355 4.45 -4.36 6.19
N VAL A 356 3.49 -3.69 6.82
CA VAL A 356 3.68 -2.50 7.66
C VAL A 356 3.53 -2.81 9.14
#